data_AF-A0A8S4GRN7-F1
#
_entry.id   AF-A0A8S4GRN7-F1
#
_cell.length_a   1.000
_cell.length_b   1.000
_cell.length_c   1.000
_cell.angle_alpha   90.00
_cell.angle_beta   90.00
_cell.angle_gamma   90.00
#
_symmetry.space_group_name_H-M   'P 1'
#
loop_
_entity.id
_entity.type
_entity.pdbx_description
1 polymer ?
#
loop_
_entity_poly.entity_id
_entity_poly.type
_entity_poly.pdbx_seq_one_letter_code
_entity_poly.pdbx_strand_id
1 'polypeptide(L)'
;MRVTVRPAVERQRFSLYWKEVMQTATDLLEPVEVEIDDAGTVKDLRDAVASKLGWQPAGELLRLEGFTEPWEKTIFKGRQLSDETPLAEAGVNSGDTVSHARICLYAEGWKLKDSLDDDDSSDDEDLDFDMYLHAEPDGKLRRREL
;
A
#
# COMPACT_ATOMS: atom_id res chain seq x y z
N MET A 1 10.89 21.95 2.62
CA MET A 1 11.74 20.95 3.29
C MET A 1 12.03 19.73 2.42
N ARG A 2 13.19 19.09 2.62
CA ARG A 2 13.57 17.81 1.99
C ARG A 2 13.51 16.69 3.02
N VAL A 3 12.75 15.62 2.76
CA VAL A 3 12.54 14.50 3.70
C VAL A 3 12.91 13.19 3.02
N THR A 4 13.61 12.31 3.72
CA THR A 4 13.84 10.94 3.23
C THR A 4 12.67 10.07 3.67
N VAL A 5 12.04 9.38 2.73
CA VAL A 5 10.96 8.43 3.01
C VAL A 5 11.49 7.02 2.79
N ARG A 6 11.15 6.11 3.70
CA ARG A 6 11.32 4.66 3.55
C ARG A 6 9.96 4.06 3.20
N PRO A 7 9.65 3.92 1.89
CA PRO A 7 8.37 3.38 1.47
C PRO A 7 8.33 1.86 1.65
N ALA A 8 7.14 1.35 1.96
CA ALA A 8 6.84 -0.06 2.02
C ALA A 8 5.43 -0.31 1.45
N VAL A 9 5.22 -1.52 0.93
CA VAL A 9 3.89 -2.00 0.51
C VAL A 9 3.50 -3.16 1.40
N GLU A 10 2.38 -3.02 2.10
CA GLU A 10 1.75 -4.06 2.89
C GLU A 10 0.66 -4.74 2.06
N ARG A 11 0.94 -5.96 1.60
CA ARG A 11 -0.04 -6.82 0.96
C ARG A 11 -0.80 -7.57 2.03
N GLN A 12 -2.08 -7.26 2.18
CA GLN A 12 -2.94 -7.85 3.20
C GLN A 12 -3.94 -8.80 2.56
N ARG A 13 -3.86 -10.08 2.94
CA ARG A 13 -4.87 -11.09 2.59
C ARG A 13 -6.06 -10.91 3.53
N PHE A 14 -7.19 -10.49 2.99
CA PHE A 14 -8.37 -10.11 3.77
C PHE A 14 -9.51 -11.08 3.52
N SER A 15 -9.99 -11.72 4.58
CA SER A 15 -11.08 -12.70 4.49
C SER A 15 -12.41 -12.00 4.34
N LEU A 16 -13.14 -12.30 3.25
CA LEU A 16 -14.49 -11.77 3.02
C LEU A 16 -15.54 -12.43 3.93
N TYR A 17 -15.23 -13.58 4.53
CA TYR A 17 -16.09 -14.27 5.49
C TYR A 17 -15.94 -13.68 6.89
N TRP A 18 -14.70 -13.60 7.39
CA TRP A 18 -14.42 -13.09 8.74
C TRP A 18 -14.35 -11.56 8.83
N LYS A 19 -14.17 -10.87 7.69
CA LYS A 19 -13.96 -9.42 7.60
C LYS A 19 -12.69 -8.95 8.30
N GLU A 20 -11.63 -9.76 8.24
CA GLU A 20 -10.38 -9.55 8.95
C GLU A 20 -9.16 -9.87 8.08
N VAL A 21 -8.01 -9.26 8.44
CA VAL A 21 -6.73 -9.55 7.80
C VAL A 21 -6.18 -10.88 8.32
N MET A 22 -6.01 -11.85 7.42
CA MET A 22 -5.51 -13.19 7.74
C MET A 22 -3.99 -13.29 7.66
N GLN A 23 -3.37 -12.45 6.82
CA GLN A 23 -1.92 -12.44 6.61
C GLN A 23 -1.48 -11.09 6.05
N THR A 24 -0.30 -10.64 6.47
CA THR A 24 0.38 -9.46 5.91
C THR A 24 1.75 -9.85 5.39
N ALA A 25 2.04 -9.52 4.14
CA ALA A 25 3.38 -9.56 3.57
C ALA A 25 3.84 -8.13 3.29
N THR A 26 5.06 -7.77 3.70
CA THR A 26 5.58 -6.42 3.57
C THR A 26 6.79 -6.39 2.64
N ASP A 27 6.70 -5.61 1.58
CA ASP A 27 7.84 -5.31 0.72
C ASP A 27 8.44 -3.97 1.13
N LEU A 28 9.72 -3.98 1.48
CA LEU A 28 10.50 -2.77 1.70
C LEU A 28 11.03 -2.28 0.35
N LEU A 29 10.77 -1.02 0.03
CA LEU A 29 11.26 -0.39 -1.19
C LEU A 29 12.50 0.46 -0.90
N GLU A 30 13.19 0.87 -1.95
CA GLU A 30 14.33 1.78 -1.80
C GLU A 30 13.88 3.13 -1.24
N PRO A 31 14.65 3.74 -0.31
CA PRO A 31 14.34 5.05 0.21
C PRO A 31 14.30 6.11 -0.89
N VAL A 32 13.32 7.00 -0.82
CA VAL A 32 13.15 8.10 -1.76
C VAL A 32 13.18 9.43 -1.03
N GLU A 33 13.83 10.42 -1.62
CA GLU A 33 13.79 11.78 -1.09
C GLU A 33 12.66 12.57 -1.74
N VAL A 34 11.87 13.28 -0.94
CA VAL A 34 10.79 14.14 -1.42
C VAL A 34 11.02 15.56 -0.95
N GLU A 35 10.71 16.51 -1.83
CA GLU A 35 10.68 17.94 -1.50
C GLU A 35 9.23 18.36 -1.31
N ILE A 36 8.95 18.99 -0.18
CA ILE A 36 7.61 19.41 0.23
C ILE A 36 7.69 20.84 0.73
N ASP A 37 6.62 21.61 0.58
CA ASP A 37 6.52 22.93 1.20
C ASP A 37 6.72 22.87 2.72
N ASP A 38 7.29 23.91 3.32
CA ASP A 38 7.53 23.95 4.77
C ASP A 38 6.21 24.01 5.57
N ALA A 39 5.12 24.50 4.97
CA ALA A 39 3.77 24.45 5.51
C ALA A 39 2.99 23.19 5.10
N GLY A 40 3.65 22.22 4.43
CA GLY A 40 3.03 21.00 3.96
C GLY A 40 2.53 20.08 5.08
N THR A 41 1.50 19.32 4.74
CA THR A 41 0.86 18.32 5.61
C THR A 41 1.44 16.92 5.37
N VAL A 42 1.10 15.99 6.25
CA VAL A 42 1.42 14.56 6.04
C VAL A 42 0.76 14.03 4.78
N LYS A 43 -0.43 14.51 4.41
CA LYS A 43 -1.07 14.17 3.14
C LYS A 43 -0.21 14.57 1.94
N ASP A 44 0.29 15.81 1.94
CA ASP A 44 1.16 16.29 0.85
C ASP A 44 2.43 15.42 0.71
N LEU A 45 2.93 14.89 1.84
CA LEU A 45 4.03 13.92 1.83
C LEU A 45 3.66 12.60 1.18
N ARG A 46 2.48 12.06 1.47
CA ARG A 46 2.02 10.82 0.84
C ARG A 46 1.77 11.01 -0.65
N ASP A 47 1.14 12.12 -1.03
CA ASP A 47 0.88 12.47 -2.44
C ASP A 47 2.20 12.64 -3.22
N ALA A 48 3.23 13.24 -2.61
CA ALA A 48 4.56 13.36 -3.20
C ALA A 48 5.26 11.99 -3.35
N VAL A 49 5.15 11.12 -2.35
CA VAL A 49 5.69 9.75 -2.40
C VAL A 49 4.98 8.94 -3.48
N ALA A 50 3.66 8.99 -3.53
CA ALA A 50 2.86 8.28 -4.53
C ALA A 50 3.22 8.74 -5.96
N SER A 51 3.32 10.06 -6.18
CA SER A 51 3.73 10.62 -7.45
C SER A 51 5.14 10.16 -7.86
N LYS A 52 6.08 10.10 -6.90
CA LYS A 52 7.46 9.68 -7.14
C LYS A 52 7.59 8.19 -7.46
N LEU A 53 6.74 7.35 -6.88
CA LEU A 53 6.73 5.90 -7.07
C LEU A 53 5.78 5.42 -8.19
N GLY A 54 5.11 6.35 -8.89
CA GLY A 54 4.15 5.99 -9.95
C GLY A 54 2.92 5.25 -9.45
N TRP A 55 2.56 5.49 -8.19
CA TRP A 55 1.50 4.84 -7.46
C TRP A 55 0.14 5.47 -7.80
N GLN A 56 -0.87 4.63 -8.05
CA GLN A 56 -2.26 5.12 -8.22
C GLN A 56 -2.74 5.84 -6.95
N PRO A 57 -3.70 6.77 -7.01
CA PRO A 57 -4.26 7.41 -5.82
C PRO A 57 -4.79 6.39 -4.80
N ALA A 58 -4.58 6.62 -3.51
CA ALA A 58 -5.01 5.69 -2.46
C ALA A 58 -6.53 5.46 -2.46
N GLY A 59 -7.32 6.50 -2.78
CA GLY A 59 -8.78 6.42 -2.88
C GLY A 59 -9.31 5.58 -4.05
N GLU A 60 -8.47 5.25 -5.04
CA GLU A 60 -8.82 4.41 -6.18
C GLU A 60 -8.50 2.93 -5.95
N LEU A 61 -7.89 2.58 -4.81
CA LEU A 61 -7.64 1.19 -4.44
C LEU A 61 -8.93 0.43 -4.16
N LEU A 62 -8.92 -0.85 -4.53
CA LEU A 62 -10.01 -1.79 -4.25
C LEU A 62 -10.27 -1.88 -2.74
N ARG A 63 -11.38 -1.31 -2.28
CA ARG A 63 -11.84 -1.45 -0.89
C ARG A 63 -12.77 -2.64 -0.75
N LEU A 64 -12.31 -3.66 -0.02
CA LEU A 64 -13.13 -4.84 0.27
C LEU A 64 -14.17 -4.53 1.35
N GLU A 65 -15.35 -5.14 1.23
CA GLU A 65 -16.44 -5.00 2.19
C GLU A 65 -15.96 -5.43 3.59
N GLY A 66 -16.09 -4.52 4.58
CA GLY A 66 -15.68 -4.74 5.97
C GLY A 66 -14.32 -4.12 6.31
N PHE A 67 -13.51 -3.70 5.33
CA PHE A 67 -12.22 -3.08 5.59
C PHE A 67 -12.35 -1.59 5.96
N THR A 68 -11.99 -1.25 7.20
CA THR A 68 -12.14 0.10 7.77
C THR A 68 -10.82 0.86 7.98
N GLU A 69 -9.68 0.17 7.93
CA GLU A 69 -8.37 0.78 8.12
C GLU A 69 -8.00 1.79 7.00
N PRO A 70 -7.08 2.74 7.29
CA PRO A 70 -6.58 3.67 6.28
C PRO A 70 -5.69 2.94 5.26
N TRP A 71 -5.71 3.40 4.01
CA TRP A 71 -4.87 2.86 2.95
C TRP A 71 -3.38 3.08 3.14
N GLU A 72 -3.02 4.10 3.90
CA GLU A 72 -1.64 4.53 4.05
C GLU A 72 -1.37 4.87 5.51
N LYS A 73 -0.16 4.52 5.95
CA LYS A 73 0.32 4.76 7.31
C LYS A 73 1.67 5.45 7.20
N THR A 74 1.77 6.67 7.72
CA THR A 74 3.03 7.39 7.85
C THR A 74 3.47 7.35 9.31
N ILE A 75 4.66 6.83 9.59
CA ILE A 75 5.22 6.68 10.93
C ILE A 75 6.50 7.50 11.05
N PHE A 76 6.54 8.34 12.08
CA PHE A 76 7.72 9.10 12.45
C PHE A 76 7.99 8.98 13.96
N LYS A 77 9.22 8.62 14.33
CA LYS A 77 9.64 8.43 15.74
C LYS A 77 8.67 7.54 16.55
N GLY A 78 8.18 6.47 15.93
CA GLY A 78 7.24 5.51 16.55
C GLY A 78 5.80 6.00 16.68
N ARG A 79 5.44 7.14 16.08
CA ARG A 79 4.07 7.67 16.07
C ARG A 79 3.50 7.64 14.67
N GLN A 80 2.28 7.14 14.54
CA GLN A 80 1.51 7.29 13.30
C GLN A 80 1.03 8.73 13.20
N LEU A 81 1.28 9.35 12.05
CA LEU A 81 0.90 10.72 11.75
C LEU A 81 -0.45 10.76 11.02
N SER A 82 -1.30 11.72 11.39
CA SER A 82 -2.57 11.98 10.72
C SER A 82 -2.35 12.83 9.46
N ASP A 83 -3.18 12.61 8.45
CA ASP A 83 -3.08 13.22 7.11
C ASP A 83 -3.12 14.75 7.17
N GLU A 84 -3.96 15.29 8.05
CA GLU A 84 -4.18 16.74 8.21
C GLU A 84 -3.11 17.41 9.08
N THR A 85 -2.26 16.64 9.77
CA THR A 85 -1.23 17.21 10.64
C THR A 85 -0.16 17.90 9.80
N PRO A 86 0.16 19.18 10.04
CA PRO A 86 1.31 19.84 9.45
C PRO A 86 2.61 19.11 9.82
N LEU A 87 3.53 18.96 8.88
CA LEU A 87 4.79 18.23 9.11
C LEU A 87 5.61 18.84 10.26
N ALA A 88 5.62 20.17 10.38
CA ALA A 88 6.26 20.88 11.47
C ALA A 88 5.63 20.54 12.85
N GLU A 89 4.30 20.41 12.92
CA GLU A 89 3.59 20.01 14.15
C GLU A 89 3.87 18.55 14.52
N ALA A 90 3.98 17.68 13.51
CA ALA A 90 4.44 16.30 13.67
C ALA A 90 5.92 16.20 14.08
N GLY A 91 6.66 17.32 14.09
CA GLY A 91 8.07 17.39 14.42
C GLY A 91 9.00 16.85 13.34
N VAL A 92 8.51 16.71 12.10
CA VAL A 92 9.28 16.33 10.92
C VAL A 92 9.98 17.57 10.38
N ASN A 93 11.30 17.53 10.31
CA ASN A 93 12.14 18.61 9.80
C ASN A 93 12.84 18.18 8.51
N SER A 94 13.42 19.15 7.80
CA SER A 94 14.27 18.85 6.66
C SER A 94 15.46 17.99 7.07
N GLY A 95 15.73 16.93 6.30
CA GLY A 95 16.77 15.92 6.57
C GLY A 95 16.30 14.73 7.40
N ASP A 96 15.09 14.78 7.97
CA ASP A 96 14.55 13.65 8.71
C ASP A 96 14.20 12.47 7.81
N THR A 97 14.14 11.28 8.42
CA THR A 97 13.69 10.06 7.77
C THR A 97 12.34 9.62 8.33
N VAL A 98 11.38 9.36 7.45
CA VAL A 98 10.01 8.95 7.77
C VAL A 98 9.73 7.58 7.15
N SER A 99 8.99 6.71 7.85
CA SER A 99 8.53 5.45 7.28
C SER A 99 7.12 5.63 6.73
N HIS A 100 6.85 5.09 5.54
CA HIS A 100 5.55 5.20 4.90
C HIS A 100 5.15 3.83 4.35
N ALA A 101 4.02 3.30 4.80
CA ALA A 101 3.50 2.03 4.33
C ALA A 101 2.17 2.25 3.61
N ARG A 102 2.03 1.61 2.44
CA ARG A 102 0.79 1.57 1.68
C ARG A 102 0.18 0.18 1.72
N ILE A 103 -1.10 0.08 2.03
CA ILE A 103 -1.84 -1.17 2.10
C ILE A 103 -2.46 -1.49 0.75
N CYS A 104 -2.33 -2.75 0.32
CA CYS A 104 -3.01 -3.33 -0.83
C CYS A 104 -3.74 -4.61 -0.40
N LEU A 105 -5.05 -4.67 -0.63
CA LEU A 105 -5.85 -5.83 -0.24
C LEU A 105 -5.89 -6.90 -1.34
N TYR A 106 -5.85 -8.15 -0.90
CA TYR A 106 -6.15 -9.33 -1.70
C TYR A 106 -7.31 -10.05 -1.04
N ALA A 107 -8.40 -10.23 -1.79
CA ALA A 107 -9.58 -10.92 -1.28
C ALA A 107 -9.30 -12.41 -1.10
N GLU A 108 -9.73 -12.95 0.04
CA GLU A 108 -9.74 -14.38 0.33
C GLU A 108 -11.18 -14.81 0.63
N GLY A 109 -11.65 -15.86 -0.05
CA GLY A 109 -12.96 -16.47 0.17
C GLY A 109 -13.80 -16.68 -1.10
N TRP A 110 -14.77 -17.59 -0.99
CA TRP A 110 -15.64 -18.10 -2.07
C TRP A 110 -16.74 -17.13 -2.55
N LYS A 111 -16.66 -15.84 -2.18
CA LYS A 111 -17.59 -14.79 -2.62
C LYS A 111 -16.99 -13.85 -3.68
N LEU A 112 -15.94 -14.29 -4.37
CA LEU A 112 -15.61 -13.77 -5.70
C LEU A 112 -16.76 -14.17 -6.63
N LYS A 113 -17.81 -13.36 -6.68
CA LYS A 113 -18.98 -13.63 -7.51
C LYS A 113 -18.53 -13.73 -8.97
N ASP A 114 -18.83 -14.88 -9.56
CA ASP A 114 -18.75 -15.18 -10.98
C ASP A 114 -19.35 -14.05 -11.82
N SER A 115 -18.49 -13.17 -12.32
CA SER A 115 -18.81 -12.35 -13.50
C SER A 115 -17.88 -12.68 -14.66
N LEU A 116 -17.26 -13.86 -14.64
CA LEU A 116 -16.56 -14.44 -15.76
C LEU A 116 -17.20 -15.81 -15.98
N ASP A 117 -17.60 -16.02 -17.22
CA ASP A 117 -18.46 -17.09 -17.72
C ASP A 117 -18.23 -18.48 -17.12
N ASP A 118 -19.36 -19.15 -16.95
CA ASP A 118 -19.60 -20.55 -16.66
C ASP A 118 -18.94 -21.45 -17.73
N ASP A 119 -17.81 -22.10 -17.42
CA ASP A 119 -17.39 -23.37 -18.04
C ASP A 119 -16.38 -24.14 -17.16
N ASP A 120 -16.92 -25.17 -16.51
CA ASP A 120 -16.39 -26.52 -16.27
C ASP A 120 -14.90 -26.80 -15.91
N SER A 121 -14.78 -27.56 -14.80
CA SER A 121 -13.79 -28.60 -14.46
C SER A 121 -12.38 -28.30 -13.90
N SER A 122 -12.14 -28.96 -12.76
CA SER A 122 -10.85 -29.39 -12.16
C SER A 122 -9.95 -28.27 -11.62
N ASP A 123 -9.14 -28.44 -10.57
CA ASP A 123 -8.70 -29.53 -9.70
C ASP A 123 -8.16 -28.83 -8.44
N ASP A 124 -8.18 -29.47 -7.27
CA ASP A 124 -7.57 -28.94 -6.04
C ASP A 124 -6.03 -28.99 -6.21
N GLU A 125 -5.45 -28.05 -6.95
CA GLU A 125 -4.01 -27.79 -6.94
C GLU A 125 -3.78 -26.46 -6.25
N ASP A 126 -3.07 -26.53 -5.12
CA ASP A 126 -2.54 -25.42 -4.35
C ASP A 126 -2.00 -24.34 -5.31
N LEU A 127 -2.78 -23.28 -5.54
CA LEU A 127 -2.37 -22.16 -6.36
C LEU A 127 -1.20 -21.49 -5.65
N ASP A 128 -0.01 -21.82 -6.13
CA ASP A 128 1.27 -21.31 -5.66
C ASP A 128 1.15 -19.83 -5.31
N PHE A 129 1.40 -19.55 -4.04
CA PHE A 129 1.58 -18.22 -3.44
C PHE A 129 2.60 -17.34 -4.21
N ASP A 130 3.29 -17.93 -5.18
CA ASP A 130 4.34 -17.40 -6.05
C ASP A 130 3.86 -16.87 -7.42
N MET A 131 2.57 -16.53 -7.62
CA MET A 131 2.20 -15.71 -8.80
C MET A 131 2.64 -14.24 -8.60
N TYR A 132 3.95 -14.03 -8.69
CA TYR A 132 4.67 -12.78 -8.43
C TYR A 132 4.16 -11.60 -9.29
N LEU A 133 3.52 -10.62 -8.65
CA LEU A 133 3.62 -9.23 -9.11
C LEU A 133 5.01 -8.74 -8.74
N HIS A 134 5.92 -8.74 -9.71
CA HIS A 134 7.22 -8.10 -9.53
C HIS A 134 7.02 -6.57 -9.57
N ALA A 135 7.49 -5.90 -8.53
CA ALA A 135 7.81 -4.49 -8.60
C ALA A 135 9.09 -4.37 -9.44
N GLU A 136 8.95 -3.79 -10.63
CA GLU A 136 10.12 -3.40 -11.41
C GLU A 136 10.87 -2.27 -10.69
N PRO A 137 12.15 -2.02 -11.02
CA PRO A 137 12.94 -0.94 -10.42
C PRO A 137 12.32 0.45 -10.58
N ASP A 138 11.34 0.59 -11.48
CA ASP A 138 10.56 1.80 -11.73
C ASP A 138 9.27 1.90 -10.89
N GLY A 139 9.05 0.96 -9.96
CA GLY A 139 7.91 0.96 -9.03
C GLY A 139 6.61 0.42 -9.63
N LYS A 140 6.59 0.02 -10.91
CA LYS A 140 5.38 -0.50 -11.54
C LYS A 140 5.18 -1.97 -11.21
N LEU A 141 3.94 -2.32 -10.83
CA LEU A 141 3.52 -3.70 -10.64
C LEU A 141 3.01 -4.25 -11.97
N ARG A 142 3.65 -5.29 -12.50
CA ARG A 142 3.19 -6.00 -13.70
C ARG A 142 3.07 -7.50 -13.43
N ARG A 143 2.06 -8.10 -14.05
CA ARG A 143 1.86 -9.55 -14.03
C ARG A 143 2.93 -10.18 -14.93
N ARG A 144 3.69 -11.14 -14.40
CA ARG A 144 4.65 -11.94 -15.18
C ARG A 144 3.89 -13.13 -15.77
N GLU A 145 3.80 -13.20 -17.09
CA GLU A 145 3.38 -14.43 -17.76
C GLU A 145 4.64 -15.29 -17.97
N LEU A 146 4.57 -16.55 -17.56
CA LEU A 146 5.60 -17.57 -17.83
C LEU A 146 5.55 -17.99 -19.31
#